data_AF-A0A9N9EUV4-F1
#
_entry.id   AF-A0A9N9EUV4-F1
#
_cell.length_a   1.000
_cell.length_b   1.000
_cell.length_c   1.000
_cell.angle_alpha   90.00
_cell.angle_beta   90.00
_cell.angle_gamma   90.00
#
_symmetry.space_group_name_H-M   'P 1'
#
loop_
_entity.id
_entity.type
_entity.pdbx_description
1 polymer ?
#
loop_
_entity_poly.entity_id
_entity_poly.type
_entity_poly.pdbx_seq_one_letter_code
_entity_poly.pdbx_strand_id
1 'polypeptide(L)'
;MNDVEHNSSFKSVKREVYINVGNHECSEKYCSKCVRKFFQEQPSHWTSGNLEIDKIIRESQKGAWRLDVILEWIPFEQFYNLRRIDEGAFGIVYSAYWRDGPLDIEKKDTFSIFYREGPIKVILKKLKKSQNISVEFINELKVHHKLYCQDFSTNVIRLFGISKDPTDGEFYMVLEY
;
A
#
# COMPACT_ATOMS: atom_id res chain seq x y z
N MET A 1 24.03 -9.62 -35.72
CA MET A 1 24.69 -8.33 -36.03
C MET A 1 23.61 -7.36 -36.45
N ASN A 2 23.09 -6.47 -35.61
CA ASN A 2 23.63 -5.91 -34.38
C ASN A 2 22.52 -5.76 -33.34
N ASP A 3 22.84 -6.19 -32.12
CA ASP A 3 22.14 -5.88 -30.89
C ASP A 3 22.25 -4.38 -30.61
N VAL A 4 21.12 -3.71 -30.41
CA VAL A 4 21.09 -2.35 -29.85
C VAL A 4 20.57 -2.46 -28.43
N GLU A 5 21.56 -2.58 -27.55
CA GLU A 5 21.63 -2.27 -26.12
C GLU A 5 20.31 -1.91 -25.41
N HIS A 6 19.85 -2.85 -24.60
CA HIS A 6 19.05 -2.60 -23.42
C HIS A 6 19.83 -1.70 -22.45
N ASN A 7 19.59 -0.39 -22.51
CA ASN A 7 20.05 0.52 -21.48
C ASN A 7 19.04 0.52 -20.32
N SER A 8 19.06 -0.55 -19.50
CA SER A 8 18.33 -0.61 -18.24
C SER A 8 19.06 0.25 -17.20
N SER A 9 18.88 1.55 -17.29
CA SER A 9 19.20 2.47 -16.20
C SER A 9 18.32 2.11 -15.01
N PHE A 10 18.86 1.35 -14.05
CA PHE A 10 18.33 1.24 -12.69
C PHE A 10 18.16 2.66 -12.15
N LYS A 11 16.92 3.17 -12.12
CA LYS A 11 16.61 4.45 -11.51
C LYS A 11 16.88 4.34 -10.02
N SER A 12 17.70 5.26 -9.53
CA SER A 12 18.03 5.49 -8.12
C SER A 12 16.85 5.20 -7.18
N VAL A 13 17.07 4.36 -6.17
CA VAL A 13 16.14 4.18 -5.04
C VAL A 13 15.92 5.55 -4.41
N LYS A 14 14.67 6.03 -4.44
CA LYS A 14 14.30 7.28 -3.79
C LYS A 14 13.97 6.93 -2.34
N ARG A 15 14.78 7.41 -1.40
CA ARG A 15 14.51 7.30 0.04
C ARG A 15 13.98 8.63 0.53
N GLU A 16 12.67 8.72 0.74
CA GLU A 16 12.06 9.88 1.38
C GLU A 16 11.85 9.60 2.86
N VAL A 17 12.27 10.53 3.72
CA VAL A 17 12.13 10.45 5.17
C VAL A 17 11.00 11.37 5.60
N TYR A 18 9.97 10.81 6.25
CA TYR A 18 8.73 11.52 6.50
C TYR A 18 8.65 12.11 7.91
N ILE A 19 9.03 11.37 8.97
CA ILE A 19 8.85 11.82 10.36
C ILE A 19 9.91 11.21 11.29
N ASN A 20 10.41 12.02 12.24
CA ASN A 20 11.08 11.59 13.46
C ASN A 20 10.06 11.54 14.61
N VAL A 21 9.73 10.33 15.09
CA VAL A 21 8.82 10.17 16.24
C VAL A 21 9.66 9.95 17.50
N GLY A 22 9.95 11.04 18.23
CA GLY A 22 10.86 11.06 19.38
C GLY A 22 10.25 10.78 20.77
N ASN A 23 11.16 10.34 21.68
CA ASN A 23 11.08 10.18 23.15
C ASN A 23 10.17 9.09 23.76
N HIS A 24 9.87 8.01 23.04
CA HIS A 24 9.38 6.79 23.68
C HIS A 24 10.46 5.71 23.59
N GLU A 25 10.88 5.15 24.73
CA GLU A 25 11.70 3.92 24.76
C GLU A 25 10.82 2.77 24.24
N CYS A 26 10.75 2.59 22.93
CA CYS A 26 10.23 1.37 22.33
C CYS A 26 11.40 0.40 22.19
N SER A 27 11.40 -0.67 22.96
CA SER A 27 12.44 -1.71 22.90
C SER A 27 12.40 -2.49 21.58
N GLU A 28 11.24 -2.59 20.95
CA GLU A 28 11.00 -3.36 19.72
C GLU A 28 11.39 -2.59 18.44
N LYS A 29 11.82 -3.34 17.40
CA LYS A 29 12.09 -2.80 16.05
C LYS A 29 10.85 -2.14 15.43
N TYR A 30 9.67 -2.65 15.79
CA TYR A 30 8.38 -2.09 15.43
C TYR A 30 7.71 -1.52 16.68
N CYS A 31 7.29 -0.26 16.65
CA CYS A 31 6.54 0.35 17.76
C CYS A 31 5.14 0.75 17.33
N SER A 32 4.12 -0.02 17.74
CA SER A 32 2.71 0.25 17.43
C SER A 32 2.27 1.65 17.86
N LYS A 33 2.83 2.19 18.96
CA LYS A 33 2.58 3.57 19.40
C LYS A 33 3.15 4.60 18.42
N CYS A 34 4.39 4.44 17.95
CA CYS A 34 5.01 5.34 16.98
C CYS A 34 4.25 5.32 15.65
N VAL A 35 3.80 4.14 15.21
CA VAL A 35 3.03 3.98 13.97
C VAL A 35 1.66 4.63 14.07
N ARG A 36 0.93 4.41 15.18
CA ARG A 36 -0.34 5.11 15.44
C ARG A 36 -0.17 6.63 15.47
N LYS A 37 0.88 7.11 16.14
CA LYS A 37 1.20 8.54 16.20
C LYS A 37 1.49 9.10 14.80
N PHE A 38 2.30 8.40 14.00
CA PHE A 38 2.54 8.75 12.60
C PHE A 38 1.23 8.93 11.82
N PHE A 39 0.33 7.94 11.82
CA PHE A 39 -0.93 8.04 11.08
C PHE A 39 -1.92 9.06 11.67
N GLN A 40 -1.85 9.38 12.96
CA GLN A 40 -2.67 10.44 13.58
C GLN A 40 -2.18 11.84 13.19
N GLU A 41 -0.87 12.03 13.05
CA GLU A 41 -0.24 13.32 12.77
C GLU A 41 -0.20 13.65 11.27
N GLN A 42 -0.41 12.68 10.38
CA GLN A 42 -0.52 12.89 8.93
C GLN A 42 -1.91 13.47 8.56
N PRO A 43 -2.03 14.76 8.19
CA PRO A 43 -3.31 15.38 7.89
C PRO A 43 -3.81 15.00 6.49
N SER A 44 -5.15 14.90 6.35
CA SER A 44 -6.05 15.09 5.18
C SER A 44 -5.70 14.63 3.76
N HIS A 45 -4.45 14.31 3.40
CA HIS A 45 -4.02 13.86 2.07
C HIS A 45 -4.26 12.36 1.82
N TRP A 46 -4.81 11.67 2.81
CA TRP A 46 -4.97 10.20 2.84
C TRP A 46 -6.43 9.75 2.85
N THR A 47 -7.38 10.64 2.56
CA THR A 47 -8.78 10.23 2.36
C THR A 47 -9.00 9.83 0.91
N SER A 48 -9.72 8.73 0.72
CA SER A 48 -10.19 8.29 -0.59
C SER A 48 -11.39 9.10 -1.10
N GLY A 49 -11.90 10.04 -0.30
CA GLY A 49 -13.21 10.65 -0.51
C GLY A 49 -14.38 9.67 -0.33
N ASN A 50 -14.13 8.47 0.22
CA ASN A 50 -15.15 7.47 0.49
C ASN A 50 -15.10 7.01 1.94
N LEU A 51 -16.22 7.22 2.66
CA LEU A 51 -16.31 6.97 4.10
C LEU A 51 -16.06 5.51 4.50
N GLU A 52 -16.49 4.53 3.70
CA GLU A 52 -16.33 3.11 4.05
C GLU A 52 -14.87 2.65 3.84
N ILE A 53 -14.23 3.09 2.76
CA ILE A 53 -12.80 2.83 2.51
C ILE A 53 -11.93 3.50 3.57
N ASP A 54 -12.19 4.78 3.84
CA ASP A 54 -11.49 5.52 4.89
C ASP A 54 -11.64 4.85 6.26
N LYS A 55 -12.82 4.30 6.55
CA LYS A 55 -13.06 3.55 7.78
C LYS A 55 -12.21 2.29 7.86
N ILE A 56 -12.18 1.48 6.80
CA ILE A 56 -11.37 0.24 6.73
C ILE A 56 -9.88 0.56 6.89
N ILE A 57 -9.39 1.57 6.18
CA ILE A 57 -8.00 2.02 6.27
C ILE A 57 -7.67 2.44 7.71
N ARG A 58 -8.49 3.29 8.32
CA ARG A 58 -8.29 3.75 9.71
C ARG A 58 -8.37 2.62 10.73
N GLU A 59 -9.26 1.64 10.54
CA GLU A 59 -9.36 0.47 11.40
C GLU A 59 -8.07 -0.37 11.33
N SER A 60 -7.52 -0.58 10.14
CA SER A 60 -6.23 -1.28 9.97
C SER A 60 -5.09 -0.54 10.70
N GLN A 61 -5.02 0.78 10.60
CA GLN A 61 -3.99 1.61 11.24
C GLN A 61 -4.08 1.63 12.77
N LYS A 62 -5.30 1.65 13.33
CA LYS A 62 -5.53 1.63 14.78
C LYS A 62 -5.20 0.26 15.38
N GLY A 63 -5.57 -0.82 14.70
CA GLY A 63 -5.39 -2.20 15.18
C GLY A 63 -4.00 -2.78 14.96
N ALA A 64 -3.13 -2.13 14.19
CA ALA A 64 -1.90 -2.73 13.69
C ALA A 64 -0.84 -3.05 14.76
N TRP A 65 -0.48 -4.34 14.81
CA TRP A 65 0.68 -4.86 15.53
C TRP A 65 1.91 -5.09 14.63
N ARG A 66 1.79 -4.87 13.32
CA ARG A 66 2.91 -4.81 12.35
C ARG A 66 2.67 -3.74 11.30
N LEU A 67 3.73 -3.29 10.62
CA LEU A 67 3.62 -2.27 9.58
C LEU A 67 3.03 -2.85 8.29
N ASP A 68 3.32 -4.12 8.01
CA ASP A 68 2.91 -4.78 6.78
C ASP A 68 1.43 -5.13 6.70
N VAL A 69 0.73 -5.08 7.84
CA VAL A 69 -0.74 -5.24 7.92
C VAL A 69 -1.50 -3.91 7.80
N ILE A 70 -0.81 -2.78 7.66
CA ILE A 70 -1.47 -1.47 7.53
C ILE A 70 -1.87 -1.23 6.09
N LEU A 71 -3.12 -0.83 5.90
CA LEU A 71 -3.62 -0.41 4.61
C LEU A 71 -3.36 1.08 4.40
N GLU A 72 -2.99 1.41 3.17
CA GLU A 72 -2.74 2.77 2.71
C GLU A 72 -3.79 3.22 1.70
N TRP A 73 -4.15 4.51 1.73
CA TRP A 73 -4.73 5.16 0.56
C TRP A 73 -3.60 5.58 -0.35
N ILE A 74 -3.58 5.08 -1.59
CA ILE A 74 -2.51 5.34 -2.54
C ILE A 74 -3.09 6.13 -3.72
N PRO A 75 -2.72 7.41 -3.90
CA PRO A 75 -3.13 8.20 -5.07
C PRO A 75 -2.76 7.48 -6.36
N PHE A 76 -3.67 7.42 -7.33
CA PHE A 76 -3.45 6.60 -8.52
C PHE A 76 -2.28 7.08 -9.38
N GLU A 77 -1.95 8.36 -9.31
CA GLU A 77 -0.84 9.03 -9.99
C GLU A 77 0.54 8.51 -9.53
N GLN A 78 0.58 7.80 -8.40
CA GLN A 78 1.76 7.10 -7.89
C GLN A 78 2.15 5.88 -8.74
N PHE A 79 1.25 5.40 -9.60
CA PHE A 79 1.49 4.24 -10.44
C PHE A 79 1.89 4.65 -11.86
N TYR A 80 2.85 3.92 -12.43
CA TYR A 80 3.27 4.11 -13.82
C TYR A 80 3.60 2.78 -14.49
N ASN A 81 3.68 2.81 -15.83
CA ASN A 81 3.87 1.63 -16.67
C ASN A 81 2.82 0.54 -16.40
N LEU A 82 1.55 0.92 -16.27
CA LEU A 82 0.45 -0.01 -16.11
C LEU A 82 0.37 -0.92 -17.34
N ARG A 83 0.43 -2.24 -17.11
CA ARG A 83 0.27 -3.27 -18.13
C ARG A 83 -0.77 -4.25 -17.65
N ARG A 84 -1.79 -4.49 -18.45
CA ARG A 84 -2.76 -5.54 -18.17
C ARG A 84 -2.08 -6.90 -18.31
N ILE A 85 -2.21 -7.74 -17.28
CA ILE A 85 -1.58 -9.07 -17.23
C ILE A 85 -2.59 -10.20 -17.20
N ASP A 86 -3.82 -9.95 -16.75
CA ASP A 86 -4.90 -10.95 -16.74
C ASP A 86 -6.30 -10.30 -16.76
N GLU A 87 -7.30 -11.04 -17.21
CA GLU A 87 -8.73 -10.74 -17.04
C GLU A 87 -9.49 -12.05 -16.86
N GLY A 88 -10.27 -12.12 -15.77
CA GLY A 88 -11.06 -13.29 -15.45
C GLY A 88 -12.49 -12.97 -15.04
N ALA A 89 -13.17 -13.99 -14.53
CA ALA A 89 -14.51 -13.84 -13.98
C ALA A 89 -14.56 -12.78 -12.86
N PHE A 90 -13.48 -12.66 -12.09
CA PHE A 90 -13.38 -11.86 -10.86
C PHE A 90 -12.85 -10.44 -11.05
N GLY A 91 -12.38 -10.06 -12.24
CA GLY A 91 -11.80 -8.74 -12.44
C GLY A 91 -10.71 -8.68 -13.49
N ILE A 92 -10.03 -7.54 -13.55
CA ILE A 92 -8.89 -7.28 -14.41
C ILE A 92 -7.67 -7.04 -13.52
N VAL A 93 -6.54 -7.63 -13.90
CA VAL A 93 -5.28 -7.53 -13.17
C VAL A 93 -4.27 -6.77 -14.01
N TYR A 94 -3.63 -5.78 -13.41
CA TYR A 94 -2.55 -5.01 -14.00
C TYR A 94 -1.28 -5.16 -13.17
N SER A 95 -0.13 -5.19 -13.82
CA SER A 95 1.15 -4.88 -13.18
C SER A 95 1.45 -3.40 -13.33
N ALA A 96 2.02 -2.77 -12.32
CA ALA A 96 2.49 -1.38 -12.37
C ALA A 96 3.74 -1.21 -11.51
N TYR A 97 4.41 -0.06 -11.63
CA TYR A 97 5.40 0.37 -10.66
C TYR A 97 4.80 1.45 -9.75
N TRP A 98 4.90 1.25 -8.44
CA TRP A 98 4.59 2.25 -7.42
C TRP A 98 5.84 3.09 -7.16
N ARG A 99 5.78 4.40 -7.42
CA ARG A 99 6.92 5.32 -7.31
C ARG A 99 7.50 5.38 -5.90
N ASP A 100 6.67 5.62 -4.91
CA ASP A 100 7.13 5.81 -3.54
C ASP A 100 7.36 4.46 -2.84
N GLY A 101 6.55 3.45 -3.14
CA GLY A 101 6.60 2.15 -2.45
C GLY A 101 5.97 2.19 -1.05
N PRO A 102 5.91 1.04 -0.36
CA PRO A 102 5.26 0.94 0.95
C PRO A 102 6.03 1.70 2.03
N LEU A 103 5.32 2.12 3.06
CA LEU A 103 5.94 2.71 4.24
C LEU A 103 6.79 1.65 4.97
N ASP A 104 7.98 2.05 5.38
CA ASP A 104 8.89 1.27 6.22
C ASP A 104 9.39 2.11 7.42
N ILE A 105 9.95 1.43 8.42
CA ILE A 105 10.39 2.03 9.67
C ILE A 105 11.82 1.58 10.02
N GLU A 106 12.70 2.55 10.23
CA GLU A 106 14.04 2.33 10.78
C GLU A 106 14.07 2.81 12.22
N LYS A 107 14.44 1.92 13.14
CA LYS A 107 14.71 2.29 14.53
C LYS A 107 16.11 2.92 14.63
N LYS A 108 16.19 4.07 15.27
CA LYS A 108 17.43 4.68 15.79
C LYS A 108 17.43 4.59 17.32
N ASP A 109 18.53 4.98 17.94
CA ASP A 109 18.74 4.81 19.39
C ASP A 109 17.62 5.42 20.25
N THR A 110 17.14 6.62 19.90
CA THR A 110 16.16 7.37 20.70
C THR A 110 14.86 7.71 19.94
N PHE A 111 14.76 7.34 18.66
CA PHE A 111 13.62 7.66 17.81
C PHE A 111 13.41 6.66 16.68
N SER A 112 12.24 6.72 16.05
CA SER A 112 11.95 5.96 14.82
C SER A 112 11.86 6.90 13.62
N ILE A 113 12.40 6.45 12.49
CA ILE A 113 12.33 7.12 11.19
C ILE A 113 11.37 6.35 10.30
N PHE A 114 10.34 7.02 9.81
CA PHE A 114 9.48 6.49 8.75
C PHE A 114 10.04 6.90 7.39
N TYR A 115 10.19 5.94 6.49
CA TYR A 115 10.67 6.19 5.15
C TYR A 115 9.93 5.32 4.14
N ARG A 116 10.13 5.61 2.85
CA ARG A 116 9.70 4.74 1.76
C ARG A 116 10.85 4.45 0.83
N GLU A 117 10.85 3.25 0.27
CA GLU A 117 11.82 2.82 -0.74
C GLU A 117 11.07 2.31 -1.96
N GLY A 118 11.11 3.13 -3.01
CA GLY A 118 10.59 2.80 -4.32
C GLY A 118 11.59 3.16 -5.43
N PRO A 119 11.23 2.87 -6.69
CA PRO A 119 9.97 2.26 -7.09
C PRO A 119 9.94 0.73 -6.86
N ILE A 120 8.77 0.18 -6.53
CA ILE A 120 8.55 -1.27 -6.48
C ILE A 120 7.51 -1.71 -7.52
N LYS A 121 7.59 -2.96 -7.97
CA LYS A 121 6.56 -3.54 -8.85
C LYS A 121 5.39 -4.03 -7.98
N VAL A 122 4.17 -3.75 -8.41
CA VAL A 122 2.92 -4.09 -7.70
C VAL A 122 1.88 -4.65 -8.66
N ILE A 123 0.89 -5.33 -8.09
CA ILE A 123 -0.34 -5.72 -8.77
C ILE A 123 -1.45 -4.73 -8.43
N LEU A 124 -2.16 -4.23 -9.44
CA LEU A 124 -3.41 -3.49 -9.30
C LEU A 124 -4.55 -4.41 -9.75
N LYS A 125 -5.37 -4.87 -8.80
CA LYS A 125 -6.54 -5.71 -9.08
C LYS A 125 -7.80 -4.86 -9.04
N LYS A 126 -8.46 -4.76 -10.19
CA LYS A 126 -9.78 -4.15 -10.38
C LYS A 126 -10.85 -5.23 -10.29
N LEU A 127 -11.80 -5.10 -9.36
CA LEU A 127 -12.97 -5.99 -9.32
C LEU A 127 -14.08 -5.48 -10.24
N LYS A 128 -14.89 -6.39 -10.79
CA LYS A 128 -16.03 -5.98 -11.61
C LYS A 128 -17.02 -5.17 -10.76
N LYS A 129 -17.52 -4.06 -11.30
CA LYS A 129 -18.46 -3.12 -10.62
C LYS A 129 -17.86 -2.35 -9.43
N SER A 130 -16.56 -2.04 -9.43
CA SER A 130 -15.93 -1.27 -8.34
C SER A 130 -16.34 0.21 -8.29
N GLN A 131 -16.92 0.80 -9.34
CA GLN A 131 -17.33 2.22 -9.40
C GLN A 131 -18.23 2.70 -8.25
N ASN A 132 -18.99 1.77 -7.64
CA ASN A 132 -19.88 2.07 -6.52
C ASN A 132 -19.47 1.39 -5.21
N ILE A 133 -18.26 0.84 -5.14
CA ILE A 133 -17.78 0.09 -3.96
C ILE A 133 -18.81 -0.99 -3.60
N SER A 134 -18.89 -1.97 -4.49
CA SER A 134 -19.86 -3.04 -4.29
C SER A 134 -19.60 -3.76 -2.96
N VAL A 135 -20.64 -4.37 -2.41
CA VAL A 135 -20.52 -5.17 -1.18
C VAL A 135 -19.49 -6.28 -1.37
N GLU A 136 -19.40 -6.83 -2.58
CA GLU A 136 -18.40 -7.83 -2.95
C GLU A 136 -16.98 -7.27 -2.85
N PHE A 137 -16.73 -6.03 -3.32
CA PHE A 137 -15.41 -5.40 -3.20
C PHE A 137 -15.01 -5.21 -1.73
N ILE A 138 -15.92 -4.68 -0.91
CA ILE A 138 -15.66 -4.48 0.52
C ILE A 138 -15.43 -5.80 1.24
N ASN A 139 -16.21 -6.82 0.91
CA ASN A 139 -16.07 -8.14 1.52
C ASN A 139 -14.74 -8.79 1.13
N GLU A 140 -14.36 -8.74 -0.14
CA GLU A 140 -13.08 -9.28 -0.62
C GLU A 140 -11.90 -8.56 0.04
N LEU A 141 -11.95 -7.22 0.11
CA LEU A 141 -10.95 -6.41 0.80
C LEU A 141 -10.80 -6.82 2.27
N LYS A 142 -11.91 -6.91 3.01
CA LYS A 142 -11.92 -7.27 4.44
C LYS A 142 -11.44 -8.71 4.67
N VAL A 143 -11.86 -9.66 3.85
CA VAL A 143 -11.46 -11.07 3.96
C VAL A 143 -9.97 -11.22 3.65
N HIS A 144 -9.49 -10.64 2.56
CA HIS A 144 -8.07 -10.69 2.17
C HIS A 144 -7.18 -10.12 3.28
N HIS A 145 -7.53 -8.92 3.77
CA HIS A 145 -6.79 -8.26 4.86
C HIS A 145 -6.79 -9.08 6.14
N LYS A 146 -7.95 -9.61 6.55
CA LYS A 146 -8.08 -10.46 7.73
C LYS A 146 -7.25 -11.74 7.62
N LEU A 147 -7.28 -12.41 6.46
CA LEU A 147 -6.48 -13.62 6.23
C LEU A 147 -4.98 -13.30 6.35
N TYR A 148 -4.51 -12.22 5.72
CA TYR A 148 -3.11 -11.80 5.83
C TYR A 148 -2.70 -11.43 7.28
N CYS A 149 -3.62 -10.87 8.07
CA CYS A 149 -3.34 -10.54 9.48
C CYS A 149 -3.24 -11.80 10.36
N GLN A 150 -4.03 -12.84 10.07
CA GLN A 150 -4.10 -14.07 10.85
C GLN A 150 -3.07 -15.11 10.44
N ASP A 151 -2.66 -15.07 9.17
CA ASP A 151 -1.71 -16.02 8.60
C ASP A 151 -0.28 -15.51 8.78
N PHE A 152 0.47 -16.17 9.67
CA PHE A 152 1.92 -15.97 9.76
C PHE A 152 2.67 -16.75 8.64
N SER A 153 1.97 -17.57 7.87
CA SER A 153 2.50 -18.26 6.69
C SER A 153 2.34 -17.42 5.42
N THR A 154 3.30 -17.53 4.51
CA THR A 154 3.49 -16.67 3.32
C THR A 154 2.49 -16.94 2.17
N ASN A 155 1.35 -17.56 2.44
CA ASN A 155 0.43 -18.02 1.39
C ASN A 155 -0.56 -16.95 0.93
N VAL A 156 -0.73 -15.88 1.71
CA VAL A 156 -1.58 -14.74 1.36
C VAL A 156 -0.69 -13.60 0.88
N ILE A 157 -0.96 -13.12 -0.34
CA ILE A 157 -0.25 -11.98 -0.93
C ILE A 157 -0.50 -10.73 -0.07
N ARG A 158 0.54 -9.94 0.22
CA ARG A 158 0.36 -8.69 0.98
C ARG A 158 -0.53 -7.72 0.23
N LEU A 159 -1.48 -7.13 0.95
CA LEU A 159 -2.31 -6.02 0.49
C LEU A 159 -1.76 -4.72 1.06
N PHE A 160 -1.17 -3.90 0.21
CA PHE A 160 -0.63 -2.59 0.60
C PHE A 160 -1.73 -1.57 0.87
N GLY A 161 -2.82 -1.62 0.10
CA GLY A 161 -3.83 -0.58 0.20
C GLY A 161 -4.83 -0.56 -0.94
N ILE A 162 -5.47 0.60 -1.06
CA ILE A 162 -6.52 0.87 -2.05
C ILE A 162 -6.13 2.12 -2.84
N SER A 163 -6.44 2.10 -4.14
CA SER A 163 -6.35 3.25 -5.03
C SER A 163 -7.65 3.45 -5.80
N LYS A 164 -7.84 4.63 -6.39
CA LYS A 164 -8.95 4.90 -7.32
C LYS A 164 -8.44 5.66 -8.53
N ASP A 165 -8.65 5.11 -9.72
CA ASP A 165 -8.33 5.81 -10.96
C ASP A 165 -9.35 6.94 -11.18
N PRO A 166 -8.91 8.21 -11.26
CA PRO A 166 -9.83 9.33 -11.49
C PRO A 166 -10.47 9.30 -12.89
N THR A 167 -9.89 8.55 -13.84
CA THR A 167 -10.34 8.50 -15.24
C THR A 167 -11.59 7.65 -15.42
N ASP A 168 -11.63 6.47 -14.80
CA ASP A 168 -12.77 5.54 -14.86
C ASP A 168 -13.56 5.47 -13.55
N GLY A 169 -13.06 6.08 -12.47
CA GLY A 169 -13.70 6.11 -11.16
C GLY A 169 -13.61 4.80 -10.39
N GLU A 170 -12.81 3.85 -10.84
CA GLU A 170 -12.78 2.48 -10.32
C GLU A 170 -11.75 2.31 -9.22
N PHE A 171 -12.06 1.44 -8.26
CA PHE A 171 -11.18 1.15 -7.14
C PHE A 171 -10.31 -0.08 -7.44
N TYR A 172 -9.06 -0.01 -7.00
CA TYR A 172 -8.05 -1.04 -7.18
C TYR A 172 -7.52 -1.48 -5.82
N MET A 173 -7.42 -2.79 -5.62
CA MET A 173 -6.58 -3.36 -4.56
C MET A 173 -5.13 -3.32 -5.03
N VAL A 174 -4.23 -2.80 -4.18
CA VAL A 174 -2.80 -2.71 -4.46
C VAL A 174 -2.09 -3.83 -3.71
N LEU A 175 -1.59 -4.81 -4.46
CA LEU A 175 -1.06 -6.07 -3.95
C LEU A 175 0.44 -6.19 -4.27
N GLU A 176 1.15 -6.98 -3.48
CA GLU A 176 2.51 -7.43 -3.79
C GLU A 176 2.54 -8.25 -5.10
N TYR A 177 3.59 -8.05 -5.90
CA TYR A 177 3.75 -8.65 -7.24
C TYR A 177 4.39 -10.03 -7.20
#